data_AF-A0ABD5PAT0-F1
#
_entry.id   AF-A0ABD5PAT0-F1
#
_cell.length_a   1.000
_cell.length_b   1.000
_cell.length_c   1.000
_cell.angle_alpha   90.00
_cell.angle_beta   90.00
_cell.angle_gamma   90.00
#
_symmetry.space_group_name_H-M   'P 1'
#
loop_
_entity.id
_entity.type
_entity.pdbx_description
1 polymer ?
#
loop_
_entity_poly.entity_id
_entity_poly.type
_entity_poly.pdbx_seq_one_letter_code
_entity_poly.pdbx_strand_id
1 'polypeptide(L)' 'MDRITLRIPEAQLGALESRVDEGEFPNRSEAIRHAVREYLGEESEADRSVSRFVAARSADD' A
#
# COMPACT_ATOMS: atom_id res chain seq x y z
N MET A 1 -8.02 5.11 10.85
CA MET A 1 -6.81 5.64 10.19
C MET A 1 -6.44 6.94 10.88
N ASP A 2 -5.19 7.07 11.31
CA ASP A 2 -4.68 8.28 11.93
C ASP A 2 -4.26 9.32 10.87
N ARG A 3 -4.36 10.61 11.19
CA ARG A 3 -3.99 11.70 10.28
C ARG A 3 -2.56 12.18 10.58
N ILE A 4 -1.73 12.23 9.54
CA ILE A 4 -0.36 12.73 9.62
C ILE A 4 -0.18 13.99 8.74
N THR A 5 0.78 14.84 9.10
CA THR A 5 1.21 15.99 8.27
C THR A 5 2.70 15.80 7.95
N LEU A 6 3.06 15.86 6.67
CA LEU A 6 4.43 15.64 6.18
C LEU A 6 4.81 16.75 5.19
N ARG A 7 6.12 16.99 5.04
CA ARG A 7 6.67 17.91 4.03
C ARG A 7 7.38 17.10 2.96
N ILE A 8 7.02 17.32 1.71
CA ILE A 8 7.63 16.68 0.53
C ILE A 8 8.04 17.74 -0.48
N PRO A 9 9.07 17.48 -1.31
CA PRO A 9 9.46 18.37 -2.40
C PRO A 9 8.30 18.61 -3.38
N GLU A 10 8.16 19.83 -3.89
CA GLU A 10 7.10 20.21 -4.84
C GLU A 10 7.10 19.33 -6.09
N ALA A 11 8.29 18.94 -6.57
CA ALA A 11 8.43 18.03 -7.72
C ALA A 11 7.78 16.65 -7.47
N GLN A 12 7.87 16.13 -6.25
CA GLN A 12 7.24 14.86 -5.89
C GLN A 12 5.73 15.00 -5.73
N LEU A 13 5.27 16.13 -5.18
CA LEU A 13 3.84 16.43 -5.09
C LEU A 13 3.22 16.57 -6.48
N GLY A 14 3.88 17.24 -7.43
CA GLY A 14 3.40 17.37 -8.80
C GLY A 14 3.30 16.02 -9.51
N ALA A 15 4.30 15.15 -9.37
CA ALA A 15 4.23 13.79 -9.91
C ALA A 15 3.07 12.98 -9.31
N LEU A 16 2.78 13.15 -8.02
CA LEU A 16 1.63 12.52 -7.36
C LEU A 16 0.30 13.06 -7.87
N GLU A 17 0.21 14.37 -8.10
CA GLU A 17 -1.00 15.02 -8.62
C GLU A 17 -1.31 14.56 -10.05
N SER A 18 -0.31 14.43 -10.92
CA SER A 18 -0.51 13.87 -12.27
C SER A 18 -1.10 12.47 -12.24
N ARG A 19 -0.66 11.61 -11.30
CA ARG A 19 -1.21 10.24 -11.14
C ARG A 19 -2.68 10.22 -10.73
N VAL A 20 -3.09 11.21 -9.95
CA VAL A 20 -4.50 11.39 -9.55
C VAL A 20 -5.31 11.94 -10.72
N ASP A 21 -4.78 12.92 -11.45
CA ASP A 21 -5.42 13.53 -12.61
C ASP A 21 -5.61 12.54 -13.77
N GLU A 22 -4.66 11.61 -13.95
CA GLU A 22 -4.74 10.49 -14.90
C GLU A 22 -5.78 9.43 -14.48
N GLY A 23 -6.32 9.51 -13.26
CA GLY A 23 -7.32 8.59 -12.73
C GLY A 23 -6.76 7.29 -12.16
N GLU A 24 -5.44 7.16 -12.01
CA GLU A 24 -4.80 5.98 -11.39
C GLU A 24 -5.19 5.85 -9.92
N PHE A 25 -5.34 6.99 -9.23
CA PHE A 25 -5.79 7.04 -7.84
C PHE A 25 -6.90 8.07 -7.66
N PRO A 26 -7.90 7.81 -6.80
CA PRO A 26 -9.02 8.72 -6.60
C PRO A 26 -8.63 10.02 -5.86
N ASN A 27 -7.52 10.03 -5.13
CA ASN A 27 -6.98 11.20 -4.46
C ASN A 27 -5.52 10.96 -4.00
N ARG A 28 -4.84 12.06 -3.63
CA ARG A 28 -3.45 12.04 -3.12
C ARG A 28 -3.27 11.11 -1.92
N SER A 29 -4.25 11.07 -1.01
CA SER A 29 -4.16 10.23 0.19
C SER A 29 -4.22 8.73 -0.13
N GLU A 30 -4.86 8.32 -1.22
CA GLU A 30 -4.83 6.92 -1.67
C GLU A 30 -3.52 6.57 -2.37
N ALA A 31 -3.02 7.44 -3.24
CA ALA A 31 -1.74 7.24 -3.90
C ALA A 31 -0.58 7.11 -2.89
N ILE A 32 -0.55 7.98 -1.85
CA ILE A 32 0.44 7.89 -0.77
C ILE A 32 0.26 6.61 0.04
N ARG A 33 -0.97 6.23 0.39
CA ARG A 33 -1.23 4.98 1.11
C ARG A 33 -0.72 3.80 0.30
N HIS A 34 -1.05 3.70 -0.98
CA HIS A 34 -0.54 2.65 -1.86
C HIS A 34 0.98 2.55 -1.84
N ALA A 35 1.68 3.68 -2.02
CA ALA A 35 3.15 3.69 -1.97
C ALA A 35 3.72 3.24 -0.60
N VAL A 36 3.07 3.64 0.50
CA VAL A 36 3.47 3.22 1.85
C VAL A 36 3.23 1.72 2.05
N ARG A 37 2.13 1.17 1.53
CA ARG A 37 1.82 -0.27 1.58
C ARG A 37 2.84 -1.10 0.83
N GLU A 38 3.16 -0.68 -0.39
CA GLU A 38 4.19 -1.31 -1.23
C GLU A 38 5.57 -1.23 -0.55
N TYR A 39 5.92 -0.06 0.01
CA TYR A 39 7.20 0.15 0.67
C TYR A 39 7.36 -0.67 1.95
N LEU A 40 6.30 -0.77 2.76
CA LEU A 40 6.32 -1.56 4.00
C LEU A 40 6.18 -3.06 3.73
N GLY A 41 5.90 -3.46 2.49
CA GLY A 41 5.60 -4.84 2.14
C GLY A 41 4.40 -5.31 2.94
N GLU A 42 3.20 -4.84 2.60
CA GLU A 42 1.97 -5.43 3.14
C GLU A 42 1.84 -6.89 2.69
N GLU A 43 2.47 -7.79 3.45
CA GLU A 43 1.85 -9.07 3.74
C GLU A 43 0.52 -8.75 4.42
N SER A 44 -0.50 -8.49 3.61
CA SER A 44 -1.88 -8.37 4.07
C SER A 44 -2.13 -9.51 5.06
N GLU A 45 -2.80 -9.25 6.19
CA GLU A 45 -3.12 -10.34 7.13
C GLU A 45 -3.88 -11.48 6.44
N ALA A 46 -4.55 -11.18 5.32
CA ALA A 46 -5.09 -12.13 4.36
C ALA A 46 -4.02 -13.07 3.76
N ASP A 47 -2.87 -12.56 3.32
CA ASP A 47 -1.76 -13.34 2.76
C ASP A 47 -1.07 -14.20 3.83
N ARG A 48 -0.88 -13.64 5.04
CA ARG A 48 -0.44 -14.44 6.21
C ARG A 48 -1.43 -15.54 6.59
N SER A 49 -2.73 -15.32 6.41
CA SER A 49 -3.75 -16.33 6.69
C SER A 49 -3.66 -17.49 5.70
N VAL A 50 -3.46 -17.21 4.41
CA VAL A 50 -3.30 -18.22 3.35
C VAL A 50 -2.00 -18.99 3.53
N SER A 51 -0.87 -18.29 3.74
CA SER A 51 0.44 -18.92 3.96
C SER A 51 0.45 -19.81 5.21
N ARG A 52 -0.22 -19.40 6.30
CA ARG A 52 -0.37 -20.24 7.50
C ARG A 52 -1.29 -21.45 7.26
N PHE A 53 -2.33 -21.29 6.45
CA PHE A 53 -3.26 -22.37 6.12
C PHE A 53 -2.61 -23.43 5.21
N VAL A 54 -1.79 -23.00 4.25
CA VAL A 54 -1.04 -23.89 3.36
C VAL A 54 0.09 -24.61 4.10
N ALA A 55 0.81 -23.91 4.99
CA ALA A 55 1.84 -24.50 5.83
C ALA A 55 1.28 -25.56 6.80
N ALA A 56 0.10 -25.32 7.37
CA ALA A 56 -0.56 -26.28 8.27
C ALA A 56 -0.97 -27.58 7.57
N ARG A 57 -1.33 -27.52 6.28
CA ARG A 57 -1.75 -28.71 5.50
C ARG A 57 -0.60 -29.57 4.98
N SER A 58 0.61 -29.04 4.95
CA SER A 58 1.79 -29.73 4.40
C SER A 58 2.55 -30.55 5.46
N ALA A 59 2.11 -30.50 6.72
CA ALA A 59 2.70 -31.25 7.83
C ALA A 59 1.97 -32.58 8.11
N ASP A 60 0.87 -32.83 7.41
CA ASP A 60 0.00 -34.02 7.57
C ASP A 60 0.13 -35.02 6.39
N ASP A 61 1.03 -34.79 5.42
CA ASP A 61 1.34 -35.69 4.29
C ASP A 61 2.78 -36.22 4.35
#